data_AF-A0A968T9H0-F1
#
_entry.id   AF-A0A968T9H0-F1
#
_cell.length_a   1.000
_cell.length_b   1.000
_cell.length_c   1.000
_cell.angle_alpha   90.00
_cell.angle_beta   90.00
_cell.angle_gamma   90.00
#
_symmetry.space_group_name_H-M   'P 1'
#
loop_
_entity.id
_entity.type
_entity.pdbx_description
1 polymer ?
#
loop_
_entity_poly.entity_id
_entity_poly.type
_entity_poly.pdbx_seq_one_letter_code
_entity_poly.pdbx_strand_id
1 'polypeptide(L)'
;MTSAERIKKVLIVVIDSGIDTSVSDLNNYVFKSTGYRVNEEGYIAEFPEIKNSEIHGSAISLIIREYCKNVELISINILNEKLTTDSRVMIYAMNEALKLNPHIIHMSMGTTKRKYRKYIQEIVTEAKEKNIMVVAACNNMGFKSYPAFIDGVIGVKSVKCSETTNSSFYKKNRFDLCPLTDV
;
A
#
# COMPACT_ATOMS: atom_id res chain seq x y z
N MET A 1 25.10 4.65 32.11
CA MET A 1 23.93 5.33 31.52
C MET A 1 24.08 5.26 30.00
N THR A 2 23.86 4.06 29.44
CA THR A 2 22.66 3.65 28.68
C THR A 2 22.61 4.31 27.30
N SER A 3 23.33 3.72 26.34
CA SER A 3 23.00 3.83 24.92
C SER A 3 21.55 3.34 24.76
N ALA A 4 20.61 4.26 24.61
CA ALA A 4 19.26 3.89 24.24
C ALA A 4 19.34 3.14 22.91
N GLU A 5 19.03 1.84 22.92
CA GLU A 5 18.78 1.09 21.70
C GLU A 5 17.70 1.85 20.94
N ARG A 6 18.11 2.49 19.85
CA ARG A 6 17.23 3.31 19.03
C ARG A 6 16.19 2.35 18.44
N ILE A 7 14.96 2.36 18.96
CA ILE A 7 13.89 1.46 18.52
C ILE A 7 13.77 1.61 17.01
N LYS A 8 14.11 0.55 16.27
CA LYS A 8 14.11 0.55 14.81
C LYS A 8 12.70 0.87 14.32
N LYS A 9 12.56 1.94 13.52
CA LYS A 9 11.28 2.34 12.96
C LYS A 9 10.82 1.32 11.91
N VAL A 10 9.52 1.11 11.82
CA VAL A 10 8.90 0.32 10.76
C VAL A 10 8.83 1.16 9.50
N LEU A 11 9.68 0.88 8.52
CA LEU A 11 9.59 1.44 7.17
C LEU A 11 8.45 0.80 6.37
N ILE A 12 7.50 1.63 5.90
CA ILE A 12 6.38 1.22 5.05
C ILE A 12 6.41 2.05 3.75
N VAL A 13 6.35 1.37 2.61
CA VAL A 13 6.09 2.01 1.31
C VAL A 13 4.59 1.96 1.05
N VAL A 14 3.96 3.12 0.86
CA VAL A 14 2.55 3.25 0.52
C VAL A 14 2.44 3.55 -0.97
N ILE A 15 1.91 2.60 -1.73
CA ILE A 15 1.65 2.76 -3.17
C ILE A 15 0.17 3.12 -3.35
N ASP A 16 -0.11 4.39 -3.63
CA ASP A 16 -1.48 4.91 -3.70
C ASP A 16 -1.57 6.20 -4.56
N SER A 17 -2.40 7.15 -4.16
CA SER A 17 -2.65 8.48 -4.77
C SER A 17 -1.68 9.56 -4.28
N GLY A 18 -0.61 9.15 -3.58
CA GLY A 18 0.34 10.03 -2.93
C GLY A 18 -0.09 10.42 -1.51
N ILE A 19 0.82 11.05 -0.76
CA ILE A 19 0.60 11.49 0.61
C ILE A 19 0.88 12.99 0.68
N ASP A 20 -0.13 13.77 1.03
CA ASP A 20 0.00 15.19 1.30
C ASP A 20 0.60 15.40 2.69
N THR A 21 1.86 15.83 2.72
CA THR A 21 2.61 16.05 3.95
C THR A 21 2.19 17.31 4.70
N SER A 22 1.40 18.19 4.08
CA SER A 22 0.84 19.37 4.74
C SER A 22 -0.38 19.04 5.61
N VAL A 23 -0.96 17.85 5.48
CA VAL A 23 -2.10 17.39 6.27
C VAL A 23 -1.62 16.83 7.61
N SER A 24 -2.18 17.37 8.71
CA SER A 24 -1.87 16.95 10.10
C SER A 24 -0.37 17.07 10.41
N ASP A 25 0.24 15.98 10.88
CA ASP A 25 1.64 15.84 11.26
C ASP A 25 2.38 14.87 10.34
N LEU A 26 1.85 14.60 9.13
CA LEU A 26 2.39 13.61 8.19
C LEU A 26 3.80 13.95 7.69
N ASN A 27 4.16 15.23 7.64
CA ASN A 27 5.52 15.68 7.35
C ASN A 27 6.59 15.10 8.29
N ASN A 28 6.22 14.68 9.50
CA ASN A 28 7.17 14.07 10.45
C ASN A 28 7.47 12.59 10.15
N TYR A 29 6.70 11.97 9.25
CA TYR A 29 6.78 10.52 9.00
C TYR A 29 7.09 10.19 7.54
N VAL A 30 6.68 11.05 6.62
CA VAL A 30 6.98 10.89 5.19
C VAL A 30 8.32 11.54 4.89
N PHE A 31 9.36 10.73 4.65
CA PHE A 31 10.70 11.25 4.34
C PHE A 31 11.06 11.19 2.86
N LYS A 32 10.29 10.43 2.06
CA LYS A 32 10.44 10.37 0.60
C LYS A 32 9.08 10.27 -0.06
N SER A 33 8.89 11.04 -1.12
CA SER A 33 7.74 10.95 -2.01
C SER A 33 8.22 10.92 -3.45
N THR A 34 7.54 10.12 -4.27
CA THR A 34 7.71 10.10 -5.72
C THR A 34 6.41 9.62 -6.37
N GLY A 35 6.36 9.56 -7.69
CA GLY A 35 5.28 8.91 -8.40
C GLY A 35 5.69 8.42 -9.78
N TYR A 36 4.81 7.61 -10.38
CA TYR A 36 5.06 7.02 -11.69
C TYR A 36 3.84 7.19 -12.58
N ARG A 37 4.06 7.59 -13.84
CA ARG A 37 3.02 7.68 -14.88
C ARG A 37 3.59 7.21 -16.21
N VAL A 38 2.70 7.00 -17.18
CA VAL A 38 3.11 6.85 -18.58
C VAL A 38 3.35 8.26 -19.13
N ASN A 39 4.54 8.53 -19.66
CA ASN A 39 4.89 9.80 -20.28
C ASN A 39 4.30 9.91 -21.70
N GLU A 40 4.50 11.05 -22.36
CA GLU A 40 3.97 11.32 -23.70
C GLU A 40 4.50 10.35 -24.77
N GLU A 41 5.69 9.77 -24.56
CA GLU A 41 6.32 8.79 -25.43
C GLU A 41 5.81 7.36 -25.19
N GLY A 42 4.94 7.15 -24.20
CA GLY A 42 4.36 5.84 -23.87
C GLY A 42 5.21 4.98 -22.92
N TYR A 43 6.28 5.52 -22.34
CA TYR A 43 7.13 4.86 -21.35
C TYR A 43 6.70 5.16 -19.92
N ILE A 44 6.95 4.23 -19.00
CA ILE A 44 6.76 4.50 -17.57
C ILE A 44 7.94 5.36 -17.11
N ALA A 45 7.64 6.53 -16.55
CA ALA A 45 8.63 7.49 -16.05
C ALA A 45 8.33 7.89 -14.60
N GLU A 46 9.38 8.31 -13.90
CA GLU A 46 9.29 8.88 -12.56
C GLU A 46 8.88 10.36 -12.63
N PHE A 47 7.97 10.77 -11.75
CA PHE A 47 7.52 12.14 -11.56
C PHE A 47 7.63 12.48 -10.06
N PRO A 48 8.83 12.87 -9.58
CA PRO A 48 9.07 13.08 -8.15
C PRO A 48 8.19 14.17 -7.51
N GLU A 49 7.85 15.19 -8.30
CA GLU A 49 7.05 16.35 -7.87
C GLU A 49 5.57 16.24 -8.25
N ILE A 50 5.08 15.02 -8.48
CA ILE A 50 3.68 14.82 -8.80
C ILE A 50 2.79 15.35 -7.68
N LYS A 51 1.89 16.27 -8.03
CA LYS A 51 0.95 16.84 -7.07
C LYS A 51 -0.07 15.78 -6.67
N ASN A 52 -0.34 15.69 -5.38
CA ASN A 52 -1.43 14.87 -4.87
C ASN A 52 -2.74 15.56 -5.23
N SER A 53 -3.55 14.92 -6.05
CA SER A 53 -4.89 15.40 -6.41
C SER A 53 -5.98 14.83 -5.49
N GLU A 54 -5.65 13.82 -4.69
CA GLU A 54 -6.61 13.02 -3.91
C GLU A 54 -6.11 12.76 -2.49
N ILE A 55 -7.04 12.63 -1.54
CA ILE A 55 -6.74 12.46 -0.10
C ILE A 55 -6.57 10.99 0.31
N HIS A 56 -6.90 10.03 -0.57
CA HIS A 56 -6.98 8.61 -0.22
C HIS A 56 -5.68 8.06 0.41
N GLY A 57 -4.52 8.38 -0.18
CA GLY A 57 -3.22 7.96 0.37
C GLY A 57 -2.88 8.65 1.70
N SER A 58 -3.26 9.93 1.88
CA SER A 58 -3.13 10.64 3.16
C SER A 58 -4.00 10.00 4.25
N ALA A 59 -5.26 9.66 3.95
CA ALA A 59 -6.16 9.01 4.90
C ALA A 59 -5.62 7.65 5.37
N ILE A 60 -5.13 6.82 4.44
CA ILE A 60 -4.46 5.55 4.77
C ILE A 60 -3.26 5.78 5.69
N SER A 61 -2.46 6.81 5.41
CA SER A 61 -1.26 7.12 6.19
C SER A 61 -1.61 7.54 7.61
N LEU A 62 -2.68 8.31 7.80
CA LEU A 62 -3.19 8.67 9.13
C LEU A 62 -3.67 7.44 9.90
N ILE A 63 -4.36 6.49 9.26
CA ILE A 63 -4.77 5.23 9.90
C ILE A 63 -3.54 4.40 10.31
N ILE A 64 -2.55 4.25 9.42
CA ILE A 64 -1.28 3.57 9.77
C ILE A 64 -0.63 4.24 10.98
N ARG A 65 -0.61 5.57 11.02
CA ARG A 65 -0.09 6.37 12.14
C ARG A 65 -0.90 6.22 13.42
N GLU A 66 -2.17 5.90 13.36
CA GLU A 66 -2.99 5.62 14.53
C GLU A 66 -2.49 4.36 15.25
N TYR A 67 -2.26 3.28 14.50
CA TYR A 67 -1.85 1.98 15.03
C TYR A 67 -0.34 1.83 15.24
N CYS A 68 0.49 2.55 14.48
CA CYS A 68 1.95 2.46 14.57
C CYS A 68 2.59 3.85 14.70
N LYS A 69 2.99 4.22 15.93
CA LYS A 69 3.63 5.52 16.19
C LYS A 69 5.12 5.57 15.83
N ASN A 70 5.78 4.41 15.70
CA ASN A 70 7.20 4.30 15.35
C ASN A 70 7.39 3.85 13.88
N VAL A 71 6.80 4.59 12.94
CA VAL A 71 6.80 4.28 11.50
C VAL A 71 7.49 5.38 10.69
N GLU A 72 8.12 4.98 9.58
CA GLU A 72 8.54 5.87 8.49
C GLU A 72 7.81 5.47 7.22
N LEU A 73 7.37 6.47 6.46
CA LEU A 73 6.57 6.29 5.26
C LEU A 73 7.35 6.77 4.03
N ILE A 74 7.28 5.97 2.97
CA ILE A 74 7.62 6.40 1.63
C ILE A 74 6.33 6.44 0.81
N SER A 75 6.05 7.58 0.20
CA SER A 75 4.91 7.75 -0.69
C SER A 75 5.30 7.42 -2.13
N ILE A 76 4.56 6.52 -2.77
CA ILE A 76 4.63 6.30 -4.21
C ILE A 76 3.25 6.55 -4.81
N ASN A 77 3.11 7.66 -5.51
CA ASN A 77 1.87 8.03 -6.19
C ASN A 77 1.79 7.38 -7.58
N ILE A 78 0.85 6.46 -7.77
CA ILE A 78 0.52 5.87 -9.08
C ILE A 78 -0.91 6.17 -9.55
N LEU A 79 -1.78 6.71 -8.69
CA LEU A 79 -3.20 6.91 -8.99
C LEU A 79 -3.48 8.34 -9.46
N ASN A 80 -4.25 8.49 -10.54
CA ASN A 80 -4.75 9.78 -11.00
C ASN A 80 -5.93 10.28 -10.15
N GLU A 81 -6.50 11.44 -10.52
CA GLU A 81 -7.66 12.06 -9.90
C GLU A 81 -8.94 11.20 -9.90
N LYS A 82 -8.97 10.11 -10.67
CA LYS A 82 -10.07 9.13 -10.66
C LYS A 82 -9.76 7.90 -9.79
N LEU A 83 -8.67 7.94 -9.02
CA LEU A 83 -8.13 6.81 -8.27
C LEU A 83 -7.84 5.58 -9.14
N THR A 84 -7.39 5.82 -10.38
CA THR A 84 -7.07 4.76 -11.35
C THR A 84 -5.63 4.87 -11.85
N THR A 85 -5.11 3.75 -12.35
CA THR A 85 -3.76 3.67 -12.93
C THR A 85 -3.67 2.55 -13.95
N ASP A 86 -2.62 2.57 -14.78
CA ASP A 86 -2.26 1.44 -15.63
C ASP A 86 -1.66 0.32 -14.77
N SER A 87 -2.10 -0.92 -14.96
CA SER A 87 -1.56 -2.05 -14.19
C SER A 87 -0.07 -2.28 -14.44
N ARG A 88 0.49 -1.82 -15.57
CA ARG A 88 1.94 -1.83 -15.85
C ARG A 88 2.67 -0.84 -14.94
N VAL A 89 2.10 0.34 -14.70
CA VAL A 89 2.63 1.33 -13.74
C VAL A 89 2.58 0.77 -12.31
N MET A 90 1.50 0.08 -11.95
CA MET A 90 1.40 -0.62 -10.66
C MET A 90 2.51 -1.67 -10.50
N ILE A 91 2.73 -2.54 -11.49
CA ILE A 91 3.80 -3.56 -11.48
C ILE A 91 5.18 -2.90 -11.37
N TYR A 92 5.40 -1.82 -12.12
CA TYR A 92 6.64 -1.06 -12.06
C TYR A 92 6.87 -0.49 -10.66
N ALA A 93 5.87 0.19 -10.08
CA ALA A 93 5.95 0.75 -8.74
C ALA A 93 6.16 -0.31 -7.65
N MET A 94 5.58 -1.50 -7.78
CA MET A 94 5.86 -2.61 -6.86
C MET A 94 7.34 -3.04 -6.94
N ASN A 95 7.94 -3.11 -8.13
CA ASN A 95 9.37 -3.39 -8.29
C ASN A 95 10.24 -2.28 -7.69
N GLU A 96 9.90 -1.00 -7.93
CA GLU A 96 10.63 0.11 -7.32
C GLU A 96 10.51 0.09 -5.79
N ALA A 97 9.34 -0.26 -5.25
CA ALA A 97 9.14 -0.42 -3.82
C ALA A 97 10.02 -1.53 -3.22
N LEU A 98 10.23 -2.66 -3.92
CA LEU A 98 11.13 -3.73 -3.45
C LEU A 98 12.58 -3.27 -3.32
N LYS A 99 13.06 -2.40 -4.22
CA LYS A 99 14.43 -1.87 -4.19
C LYS A 99 14.69 -1.01 -2.96
N LEU A 100 13.65 -0.41 -2.40
CA LEU A 100 13.73 0.39 -1.17
C LEU A 100 13.89 -0.48 0.09
N ASN A 101 13.77 -1.80 -0.05
CA ASN A 101 13.87 -2.78 1.04
C ASN A 101 13.04 -2.42 2.30
N PRO A 102 11.75 -2.07 2.16
CA PRO A 102 10.90 -1.73 3.30
C PRO A 102 10.54 -2.97 4.12
N HIS A 103 9.97 -2.78 5.31
CA HIS A 103 9.38 -3.90 6.04
C HIS A 103 8.02 -4.27 5.44
N ILE A 104 7.26 -3.28 4.96
CA ILE A 104 5.92 -3.45 4.40
C ILE A 104 5.76 -2.64 3.11
N ILE A 105 5.15 -3.25 2.10
CA ILE A 105 4.56 -2.58 0.93
C ILE A 105 3.04 -2.64 1.12
N HIS A 106 2.41 -1.47 1.27
CA HIS A 106 0.97 -1.32 1.49
C HIS A 106 0.27 -0.85 0.22
N MET A 107 -0.82 -1.52 -0.16
CA MET A 107 -1.59 -1.24 -1.37
C MET A 107 -3.11 -1.33 -1.11
N SER A 108 -3.79 -0.20 -0.94
CA SER A 108 -5.26 -0.16 -0.87
C SER A 108 -5.92 -0.22 -2.26
N MET A 109 -5.30 -0.93 -3.20
CA MET A 109 -5.73 -1.02 -4.59
C MET A 109 -5.27 -2.33 -5.23
N GLY A 110 -5.80 -2.64 -6.41
CA GLY A 110 -5.38 -3.81 -7.17
C GLY A 110 -6.05 -3.89 -8.54
N THR A 111 -5.73 -4.95 -9.28
CA THR A 111 -6.28 -5.21 -10.62
C THR A 111 -6.98 -6.55 -10.69
N THR A 112 -8.13 -6.62 -11.38
CA THR A 112 -8.82 -7.88 -11.68
C THR A 112 -8.30 -8.54 -12.96
N LYS A 113 -7.40 -7.86 -13.69
CA LYS A 113 -6.85 -8.32 -14.98
C LYS A 113 -5.89 -9.49 -14.79
N ARG A 114 -6.40 -10.72 -15.01
CA ARG A 114 -5.64 -11.98 -14.85
C ARG A 114 -4.32 -12.04 -15.62
N LYS A 115 -4.19 -11.35 -16.76
CA LYS A 115 -2.94 -11.31 -17.56
C LYS A 115 -1.73 -10.80 -16.78
N TYR A 116 -1.94 -10.03 -15.72
CA TYR A 116 -0.87 -9.49 -14.88
C TYR A 116 -0.50 -10.38 -13.69
N ARG A 117 -1.28 -11.43 -13.42
CA ARG A 117 -1.12 -12.29 -12.22
C ARG A 117 0.29 -12.85 -12.10
N LYS A 118 0.87 -13.34 -13.20
CA LYS A 118 2.19 -13.99 -13.18
C LYS A 118 3.29 -12.99 -12.78
N TYR A 119 3.31 -11.81 -13.41
CA TYR A 119 4.28 -10.75 -13.08
C TYR A 119 4.16 -10.29 -11.62
N ILE A 120 2.92 -10.14 -11.12
CA ILE A 120 2.70 -9.76 -9.72
C ILE A 120 3.15 -10.88 -8.77
N GLN A 121 2.93 -12.15 -9.12
CA GLN A 121 3.39 -13.30 -8.34
C GLN A 121 4.92 -13.33 -8.22
N GLU A 122 5.65 -13.05 -9.30
CA GLU A 122 7.12 -13.02 -9.30
C GLU A 122 7.64 -11.96 -8.31
N ILE A 123 7.07 -10.76 -8.35
CA ILE A 123 7.39 -9.66 -7.42
C ILE A 123 7.10 -10.05 -5.96
N VAL A 124 5.95 -10.68 -5.69
CA VAL A 124 5.59 -11.11 -4.33
C VAL A 124 6.52 -12.22 -3.83
N THR A 125 6.94 -13.14 -4.70
CA THR A 125 7.92 -14.17 -4.34
C THR A 125 9.24 -13.52 -3.94
N GLU A 126 9.73 -12.55 -4.71
CA GLU A 126 10.94 -11.80 -4.37
C GLU A 126 10.79 -11.01 -3.05
N ALA A 127 9.62 -10.39 -2.82
CA ALA A 127 9.30 -9.73 -1.57
C ALA A 127 9.46 -10.69 -0.38
N LYS A 128 8.90 -11.90 -0.51
CA LYS A 128 8.97 -12.94 0.51
C LYS A 128 10.40 -13.40 0.77
N GLU A 129 11.20 -13.59 -0.26
CA GLU A 129 12.63 -13.95 -0.14
C GLU A 129 13.42 -12.87 0.60
N LYS A 130 13.06 -11.60 0.42
CA LYS A 130 13.63 -10.45 1.13
C LYS A 130 13.03 -10.18 2.52
N ASN A 131 12.10 -11.02 2.99
CA ASN A 131 11.33 -10.82 4.22
C ASN A 131 10.54 -9.49 4.24
N ILE A 132 10.07 -9.05 3.07
CA ILE A 132 9.22 -7.88 2.88
C ILE A 132 7.76 -8.34 2.84
N MET A 133 6.92 -7.76 3.69
CA MET A 133 5.50 -8.05 3.71
C MET A 133 4.76 -7.24 2.64
N VAL A 134 3.87 -7.87 1.90
CA VAL A 134 2.95 -7.18 0.98
C VAL A 134 1.54 -7.27 1.56
N VAL A 135 0.92 -6.11 1.78
CA VAL A 135 -0.46 -5.99 2.29
C VAL A 135 -1.30 -5.33 1.21
N ALA A 136 -2.42 -5.96 0.83
CA ALA A 136 -3.25 -5.43 -0.25
C ALA A 136 -4.75 -5.61 -0.03
N ALA A 137 -5.53 -4.60 -0.46
CA ALA A 137 -6.98 -4.64 -0.36
C ALA A 137 -7.61 -5.61 -1.39
N CYS A 138 -8.55 -6.43 -0.92
CA CYS A 138 -9.41 -7.22 -1.77
C CYS A 138 -10.45 -6.34 -2.47
N ASN A 139 -10.85 -6.73 -3.68
CA ASN A 139 -11.89 -6.03 -4.42
C ASN A 139 -13.24 -6.05 -3.67
N ASN A 140 -13.85 -4.87 -3.55
CA ASN A 140 -15.11 -4.65 -2.83
C ASN A 140 -16.32 -5.40 -3.43
N MET A 141 -16.26 -5.78 -4.71
CA MET A 141 -17.31 -6.58 -5.37
C MET A 141 -17.06 -8.09 -5.27
N GLY A 142 -16.03 -8.53 -4.52
CA GLY A 142 -15.73 -9.94 -4.31
C GLY A 142 -14.96 -10.62 -5.45
N PHE A 143 -14.56 -9.87 -6.49
CA PHE A 143 -13.73 -10.42 -7.56
C PHE A 143 -12.31 -10.74 -7.08
N LYS A 144 -11.70 -11.75 -7.70
CA LYS A 144 -10.26 -12.00 -7.54
C LYS A 144 -9.49 -10.80 -8.07
N SER A 145 -8.72 -10.17 -7.19
CA SER A 145 -7.90 -8.99 -7.47
C SER A 145 -6.48 -9.25 -7.03
N TYR A 146 -5.53 -8.72 -7.78
CA TYR A 146 -4.10 -8.88 -7.56
C TYR A 146 -3.51 -7.51 -7.20
N PRO A 147 -2.67 -7.40 -6.16
CA PRO A 147 -1.95 -8.49 -5.49
C PRO A 147 -2.72 -9.26 -4.40
N ALA A 148 -3.85 -8.78 -3.88
CA ALA A 148 -4.52 -9.38 -2.71
C ALA A 148 -4.80 -10.91 -2.79
N PHE A 149 -5.04 -11.45 -3.99
CA PHE A 149 -5.28 -12.87 -4.25
C PHE A 149 -4.02 -13.66 -4.67
N ILE A 150 -2.83 -13.19 -4.32
CA ILE A 150 -1.55 -13.86 -4.55
C ILE A 150 -1.06 -14.54 -3.27
N ASP A 151 -0.51 -15.75 -3.39
CA ASP A 151 0.11 -16.43 -2.25
C ASP A 151 1.35 -15.68 -1.78
N GLY A 152 1.42 -15.41 -0.47
CA GLY A 152 2.45 -14.57 0.13
C GLY A 152 2.01 -13.12 0.39
N VAL A 153 0.84 -12.71 -0.11
CA VAL A 153 0.23 -11.40 0.19
C VAL A 153 -0.76 -11.54 1.35
N ILE A 154 -0.72 -10.57 2.27
CA ILE A 154 -1.80 -10.38 3.23
C ILE A 154 -2.93 -9.64 2.54
N GLY A 155 -3.89 -10.40 2.02
CA GLY A 155 -5.09 -9.85 1.40
C GLY A 155 -6.12 -9.45 2.46
N VAL A 156 -6.50 -8.18 2.49
CA VAL A 156 -7.45 -7.63 3.48
C VAL A 156 -8.80 -7.38 2.84
N LYS A 157 -9.88 -7.87 3.44
CA LYS A 157 -11.25 -7.65 2.95
C LYS A 157 -12.08 -6.93 4.01
N SER A 158 -12.82 -5.91 3.58
CA SER A 158 -13.80 -5.25 4.42
C SER A 158 -15.02 -6.16 4.64
N VAL A 159 -15.50 -6.21 5.87
CA VAL A 159 -16.77 -6.85 6.23
C VAL A 159 -17.64 -5.82 6.90
N LYS A 160 -18.90 -5.72 6.45
CA LYS A 160 -19.93 -4.99 7.20
C LYS A 160 -20.18 -5.78 8.48
N CYS A 161 -19.84 -5.21 9.62
CA CYS A 161 -20.27 -5.75 10.90
C CYS A 161 -21.72 -5.33 11.13
N SER A 162 -22.63 -6.30 11.26
CA SER A 162 -24.01 -6.02 11.68
C SER A 162 -24.15 -5.89 13.20
N GLU A 163 -23.14 -6.28 13.98
CA GLU A 163 -23.19 -6.19 15.44
C GLU A 163 -21.80 -5.90 16.03
N THR A 164 -21.80 -4.99 17.00
CA THR A 164 -20.68 -4.49 17.79
C THR A 164 -20.03 -5.61 18.59
N THR A 165 -19.10 -6.35 17.98
CA THR A 165 -18.21 -7.25 18.72
C THR A 165 -16.79 -7.03 18.24
N ASN A 166 -15.99 -6.42 19.12
CA ASN A 166 -14.53 -6.27 19.12
C ASN A 166 -13.82 -6.24 17.77
N SER A 167 -13.18 -5.11 17.47
CA SER A 167 -12.25 -4.80 16.37
C SER A 167 -11.07 -5.78 16.27
N SER A 168 -11.35 -7.05 16.05
CA SER A 168 -10.40 -8.13 16.02
C SER A 168 -10.32 -8.64 14.58
N PHE A 169 -9.13 -8.59 14.02
CA PHE A 169 -8.83 -9.27 12.75
C PHE A 169 -9.04 -10.76 12.96
N TYR A 170 -9.90 -11.39 12.17
CA TYR A 170 -10.01 -12.84 12.14
C TYR A 170 -9.81 -13.34 10.72
N LYS A 171 -8.98 -14.38 10.61
CA LYS A 171 -8.66 -15.02 9.35
C LYS A 171 -9.83 -15.91 8.94
N LYS A 172 -10.50 -15.59 7.84
CA LYS A 172 -11.48 -16.49 7.21
C LYS A 172 -10.97 -16.87 5.83
N ASN A 173 -10.64 -18.15 5.66
CA ASN A 173 -9.96 -18.69 4.48
C ASN A 173 -8.56 -18.07 4.29
N ARG A 174 -8.32 -17.45 3.12
CA ARG A 174 -7.02 -16.90 2.69
C ARG A 174 -6.82 -15.42 3.00
N PHE A 175 -7.78 -14.76 3.65
CA PHE A 175 -7.81 -13.31 3.85
C PHE A 175 -7.96 -12.92 5.31
N ASP A 176 -7.38 -11.77 5.66
CA ASP A 176 -7.62 -11.09 6.93
C ASP A 176 -8.84 -10.18 6.77
N LEU A 177 -9.83 -10.36 7.63
CA LEU A 177 -11.05 -9.56 7.60
C LEU A 177 -10.90 -8.34 8.51
N CYS A 178 -11.18 -7.15 7.97
CA CYS A 178 -11.22 -5.90 8.72
C CYS A 178 -12.69 -5.42 8.83
N PRO A 179 -13.22 -5.23 10.05
CA PRO A 179 -14.55 -4.66 10.22
C PRO A 179 -14.58 -3.22 9.68
N LEU A 180 -15.63 -2.87 8.95
CA LEU A 180 -15.95 -1.47 8.67
C LEU A 180 -16.50 -0.87 9.96
N THR A 181 -15.78 0.07 10.56
CA THR A 181 -16.36 1.02 11.50
C THR A 181 -16.96 2.16 10.68
N ASP A 182 -18.19 2.54 10.96
CA ASP A 182 -18.80 3.71 10.33
C ASP A 182 -17.90 4.93 10.61
N VAL A 183 -17.43 5.57 9.52
CA VAL A 183 -16.72 6.85 9.53
C VAL A 183 -17.71 8.00 9.40
#